data_AF-A0A1W1BVS5-F1
#
_entry.id   AF-A0A1W1BVS5-F1
#
_cell.length_a   1.000
_cell.length_b   1.000
_cell.length_c   1.000
_cell.angle_alpha   90.00
_cell.angle_beta   90.00
_cell.angle_gamma   90.00
#
_symmetry.space_group_name_H-M   'P 1'
#
loop_
_entity.id
_entity.type
_entity.pdbx_description
1 polymer ?
#
loop_
_entity_poly.entity_id
_entity_poly.type
_entity_poly.pdbx_seq_one_letter_code
_entity_poly.pdbx_strand_id
1 'polypeptide(L)' 'MSNCFVDQIASQDILLKVTNVCGECYSDINLGDQIYYDMQSYRYLCEECHQELCEKMNQECEVVHEDEGLFG' A
#
# COMPACT_ATOMS: atom_id res chain seq x y z
N MET A 1 7.87 -9.52 -5.77
CA MET A 1 6.90 -8.43 -5.55
C MET A 1 7.44 -7.55 -4.44
N SER A 2 7.83 -6.31 -4.77
CA SER A 2 8.26 -5.34 -3.75
C SER A 2 7.01 -4.63 -3.25
N ASN A 3 6.52 -5.02 -2.07
CA ASN A 3 5.58 -4.19 -1.33
C ASN A 3 6.34 -2.94 -0.93
N CYS A 4 6.16 -1.86 -1.68
CA CYS A 4 6.86 -0.59 -1.50
C CYS A 4 6.23 0.26 -0.38
N PHE A 5 5.66 -0.39 0.64
CA PHE A 5 5.05 0.28 1.78
C PHE A 5 6.01 0.28 2.96
N VAL A 6 6.05 1.40 3.68
CA VAL A 6 6.80 1.52 4.94
C VAL A 6 5.82 1.71 6.08
N ASP A 7 5.75 0.71 6.95
CA ASP A 7 4.90 0.69 8.14
C ASP A 7 5.40 1.71 9.15
N GLN A 8 4.50 2.58 9.62
CA GLN A 8 4.81 3.61 10.60
C GLN A 8 3.64 3.84 11.54
N ILE A 9 3.93 4.42 12.70
CA ILE A 9 2.92 4.98 13.59
C ILE A 9 2.82 6.48 13.30
N ALA A 10 1.61 6.97 13.12
CA ALA A 10 1.33 8.38 12.94
C ALA A 10 1.85 9.17 14.14
N SER A 11 2.94 9.88 13.93
CA SER A 11 3.53 10.78 14.93
C SER A 11 3.14 12.22 14.63
N GLN A 12 3.28 13.07 15.64
CA GLN A 12 2.95 14.49 15.51
C GLN A 12 3.80 15.16 14.42
N ASP A 13 5.06 14.75 14.28
CA ASP A 13 5.95 15.18 13.20
C ASP A 13 5.42 14.82 11.81
N ILE A 14 4.91 13.60 11.62
CA ILE A 14 4.38 13.15 10.32
C ILE A 14 3.13 13.96 9.96
N LEU A 15 2.19 14.10 10.91
CA LEU A 15 0.94 14.82 10.69
C LEU A 15 1.16 16.32 10.41
N LEU A 16 2.17 16.93 11.03
CA LEU A 16 2.51 18.34 10.82
C LEU A 16 3.28 18.59 9.52
N LYS A 17 4.10 17.64 9.07
CA LYS A 17 4.98 17.82 7.90
C LYS A 17 4.34 17.42 6.58
N VAL A 18 3.36 16.53 6.61
CA VAL A 18 2.88 15.89 5.38
C VAL A 18 1.38 16.06 5.22
N THR A 19 0.60 15.34 6.01
CA THR A 19 -0.86 15.30 5.87
C THR A 19 -1.47 14.63 7.09
N ASN A 20 -2.69 15.05 7.44
CA ASN A 20 -3.53 14.41 8.45
C ASN A 20 -4.66 13.58 7.81
N VAL A 21 -4.57 13.27 6.52
CA VAL A 21 -5.56 12.46 5.79
C VAL A 21 -4.90 11.41 4.92
N CYS A 22 -5.59 10.29 4.71
CA CYS A 22 -5.21 9.23 3.80
C CYS A 22 -5.19 9.74 2.35
N GLY A 23 -4.14 9.40 1.60
CA GLY A 23 -3.95 9.82 0.21
C GLY A 23 -4.90 9.16 -0.80
N GLU A 24 -5.65 8.13 -0.40
CA GLU A 24 -6.58 7.40 -1.28
C GLU A 24 -8.05 7.68 -0.93
N CYS A 25 -8.45 7.46 0.32
CA CYS A 25 -9.84 7.62 0.74
C CYS A 25 -10.15 8.98 1.40
N TYR A 26 -9.14 9.81 1.65
CA TYR A 26 -9.26 11.11 2.34
C TYR A 26 -9.81 11.04 3.78
N SER A 27 -9.88 9.84 4.38
CA SER A 27 -10.19 9.68 5.80
C SER A 27 -9.10 10.30 6.67
N ASP A 28 -9.48 10.84 7.82
CA ASP A 28 -8.55 11.42 8.80
C ASP A 28 -7.57 10.36 9.33
N ILE A 29 -6.32 10.77 9.49
CA ILE A 29 -5.25 10.04 10.17
C ILE A 29 -4.98 10.77 11.48
N ASN A 30 -5.11 10.05 12.59
CA ASN A 30 -4.91 10.56 13.93
C ASN A 30 -3.56 10.16 14.49
N LEU A 31 -3.13 10.89 15.52
CA LEU A 31 -1.90 10.57 16.24
C LEU A 31 -2.03 9.18 16.88
N GLY A 32 -1.05 8.31 16.62
CA GLY A 32 -1.02 6.94 17.11
C GLY A 32 -1.62 5.90 16.15
N ASP A 33 -2.26 6.34 15.05
CA ASP A 33 -2.80 5.41 14.06
C ASP A 33 -1.67 4.65 13.34
N GLN A 34 -1.94 3.40 12.97
CA GLN A 34 -1.07 2.63 12.08
C GLN A 34 -1.25 3.17 10.66
N ILE A 35 -0.15 3.60 10.04
CA ILE A 35 -0.13 4.17 8.70
C ILE A 35 0.95 3.54 7.82
N TYR A 36 0.75 3.65 6.52
CA TYR A 36 1.60 3.02 5.52
C TYR A 36 2.04 4.07 4.51
N TYR A 37 3.35 4.29 4.41
CA TYR A 37 3.89 5.19 3.41
C TYR A 37 4.15 4.43 2.11
N ASP A 38 3.40 4.75 1.06
CA ASP A 38 3.58 4.21 -0.28
C ASP A 38 4.74 4.94 -0.98
N MET A 39 5.85 4.24 -1.20
CA MET A 39 7.01 4.78 -1.89
C MET A 39 6.81 4.95 -3.40
N GLN A 40 5.74 4.40 -3.99
CA GLN A 40 5.43 4.56 -5.41
C GLN A 40 4.64 5.84 -5.66
N SER A 41 3.59 6.08 -4.88
CA SER A 41 2.77 7.28 -4.99
C SER A 41 3.24 8.45 -4.13
N TYR A 42 4.21 8.21 -3.23
CA TYR A 42 4.72 9.17 -2.24
C TYR A 42 3.61 9.71 -1.32
N ARG A 43 2.68 8.85 -0.91
CA ARG A 43 1.53 9.20 -0.07
C ARG A 43 1.41 8.30 1.16
N TYR A 44 0.76 8.81 2.20
CA TYR A 44 0.41 8.04 3.38
C TYR A 44 -1.00 7.45 3.24
N LEU A 45 -1.13 6.19 3.64
CA LEU A 45 -2.36 5.41 3.57
C LEU A 45 -2.78 4.94 4.97
N CYS A 46 -4.08 4.85 5.18
CA CYS A 46 -4.64 4.10 6.31
C CYS A 46 -4.52 2.59 6.07
N GLU A 47 -4.72 1.81 7.13
CA GLU A 47 -4.65 0.35 7.09
C GLU A 47 -5.61 -0.27 6.06
N GLU A 48 -6.85 0.20 5.99
CA GLU A 48 -7.86 -0.32 5.05
C GLU A 48 -7.41 -0.18 3.59
N CYS A 49 -6.95 1.02 3.19
CA CYS A 49 -6.47 1.26 1.82
C CYS A 49 -5.19 0.48 1.52
N HIS A 50 -4.29 0.33 2.50
CA HIS A 50 -3.09 -0.48 2.33
C HIS A 50 -3.44 -1.95 2.07
N GLN A 51 -4.39 -2.52 2.83
CA GLN A 51 -4.85 -3.89 2.65
C GLN A 51 -5.51 -4.08 1.28
N GLU A 52 -6.44 -3.20 0.88
CA GLU A 52 -7.07 -3.26 -0.44
C GLU A 52 -6.06 -3.22 -1.59
N LEU A 53 -5.04 -2.35 -1.50
CA LEU A 53 -4.01 -2.24 -2.53
C LEU A 53 -3.11 -3.47 -2.56
N CYS A 54 -2.76 -4.03 -1.40
CA CYS A 54 -2.02 -5.29 -1.33
C CYS A 54 -2.81 -6.46 -1.94
N GLU A 55 -4.11 -6.53 -1.70
CA GLU A 55 -4.98 -7.56 -2.29
C GLU A 55 -5.08 -7.45 -3.80
N LYS A 56 -5.27 -6.23 -4.34
CA LYS A 56 -5.30 -5.99 -5.79
C LYS A 56 -3.99 -6.38 -6.45
N MET A 57 -2.86 -6.08 -5.82
CA MET A 57 -1.54 -6.45 -6.36
C MET A 57 -1.30 -7.97 -6.36
N ASN A 58 -1.85 -8.69 -5.39
CA ASN A 58 -1.79 -10.15 -5.36
C ASN A 58 -2.73 -10.81 -6.37
N GLN A 59 -3.86 -10.18 -6.72
CA GLN A 59 -4.80 -10.70 -7.73
C GLN A 59 -4.27 -10.61 -9.17
N GLU A 60 -3.38 -9.64 -9.48
CA GLU A 60 -2.72 -9.58 -10.80
C GLU A 60 -1.55 -10.56 -10.95
N CYS A 61 -1.29 -11.41 -9.96
CA CYS A 61 -0.33 -12.50 -10.05
C CYS A 61 -0.96 -13.71 -10.77
N GLU A 62 -1.39 -13.51 -12.02
CA GLU A 62 -1.81 -14.62 -12.88
C GLU A 62 -0.56 -15.47 -13.18
N VAL A 63 -0.50 -16.67 -12.58
CA VAL A 63 0.54 -17.65 -12.91
C VAL A 63 0.26 -18.10 -14.33
N VAL A 64 0.98 -17.51 -15.30
CA VAL A 64 0.99 -18.00 -16.67
C VAL A 64 1.65 -19.37 -16.64
N HIS A 65 0.85 -20.43 -16.67
CA HIS A 65 1.35 -21.76 -17.00
C HIS A 65 1.71 -21.73 -18.48
N GLU A 66 3.02 -21.72 -18.78
CA GLU A 66 3.52 -22.05 -20.12
C GLU A 66 3.21 -23.53 -20.40
N ASP A 67 2.01 -23.82 -20.89
CA ASP A 67 1.72 -25.06 -21.61
C ASP A 67 2.39 -24.99 -23.00
N GLU A 68 3.71 -25.01 -23.04
CA GLU A 68 4.47 -25.29 -24.26
C GLU A 68 5.35 -26.52 -24.07
N GLY A 69 4.66 -27.66 -24.08
CA GLY A 69 5.22 -28.99 -24.31
C GLY A 69 4.54 -29.68 -25.49
N LEU A 70 4.31 -28.97 -26.60
CA LEU A 70 4.10 -29.62 -27.90
C LEU A 70 5.48 -29.71 -28.60
N PHE A 71 5.88 -30.93 -28.95
CA PHE A 71 7.15 -31.37 -29.56
C PHE A 71 8.23 -31.84 -28.58
N GLY A 72 8.32 -33.16 -28.43
CA GLY A 72 9.40 -33.91 -27.78
C GLY A 72 9.09 -35.39 -27.70
#